data_AF-X1NJA7-F1
#
_entry.id   AF-X1NJA7-F1
#
_cell.length_a   1.000
_cell.length_b   1.000
_cell.length_c   1.000
_cell.angle_alpha   90.00
_cell.angle_beta   90.00
_cell.angle_gamma   90.00
#
_symmetry.space_group_name_H-M   'P 1'
#
loop_
_entity.id
_entity.type
_entity.pdbx_description
1 polymer ?
#
loop_
_entity_poly.entity_id
_entity_poly.type
_entity_poly.pdbx_seq_one_letter_code
_entity_poly.pdbx_strand_id
1 'polypeptide(L)'
;MSYEVYEAVKEENFKKAYEALKKQLPLWGLLSKFGKKRESISIIPECLRANYMYMGMGKAAMDLVGLSGGPLRLPMEDLTDEEKQELKEVLAEMGII
;
A
#
# COMPACT_ATOMS: atom_id res chain seq x y z
N MET A 1 -5.55 11.58 5.12
CA MET A 1 -6.24 10.32 4.77
C MET A 1 -6.61 9.47 5.97
N SER A 2 -5.70 8.69 6.60
CA SER A 2 -6.08 7.83 7.74
C SER A 2 -6.58 8.61 8.96
N TYR A 3 -6.01 9.79 9.21
CA TYR A 3 -6.49 10.70 10.25
C TYR A 3 -7.90 11.26 9.97
N GLU A 4 -8.27 11.49 8.70
CA GLU A 4 -9.64 11.92 8.34
C GLU A 4 -10.67 10.81 8.64
N VAL A 5 -10.30 9.54 8.42
CA VAL A 5 -11.15 8.41 8.77
C VAL A 5 -11.36 8.37 10.29
N TYR A 6 -10.28 8.52 11.06
CA TYR A 6 -10.34 8.54 12.53
C TYR A 6 -11.28 9.64 13.05
N GLU A 7 -11.10 10.89 12.61
CA GLU A 7 -11.95 11.99 13.04
C GLU A 7 -13.41 11.78 12.63
N ALA A 8 -13.67 11.31 11.41
CA ALA A 8 -15.03 11.03 10.95
C ALA A 8 -15.74 9.94 11.75
N VAL A 9 -15.02 8.88 12.14
CA VAL A 9 -15.57 7.80 12.98
C VAL A 9 -15.82 8.28 14.41
N LYS A 10 -14.92 9.10 14.96
CA LYS A 10 -15.08 9.72 16.27
C LYS A 10 -16.32 10.63 16.34
N GLU A 11 -16.65 11.29 15.23
CA GLU A 11 -17.88 12.08 15.04
C GLU A 11 -19.13 11.24 14.70
N GLU A 12 -19.02 9.90 14.68
CA GLU A 12 -20.06 8.96 14.22
C GLU A 12 -20.57 9.24 12.79
N ASN A 13 -19.79 9.97 11.99
CA ASN A 13 -20.13 10.33 10.62
C ASN A 13 -19.61 9.27 9.64
N PHE A 14 -20.33 8.16 9.57
CA PHE A 14 -19.94 7.02 8.73
C PHE A 14 -19.91 7.33 7.22
N LYS A 15 -20.72 8.29 6.75
CA LYS A 15 -20.68 8.72 5.34
C LYS A 15 -19.34 9.37 5.01
N LYS A 16 -18.89 10.31 5.86
CA LYS A 16 -17.59 10.97 5.72
C LYS A 16 -16.43 9.98 5.88
N ALA A 17 -16.55 9.04 6.82
CA ALA A 17 -15.55 7.98 7.01
C ALA A 17 -15.41 7.10 5.76
N TYR A 18 -16.52 6.71 5.15
CA TYR A 18 -16.54 5.91 3.93
C TYR A 18 -15.91 6.65 2.73
N GLU A 19 -16.22 7.93 2.55
CA GLU A 19 -15.58 8.74 1.51
C GLU A 19 -14.08 8.92 1.76
N ALA A 20 -13.64 9.08 3.01
CA ALA A 20 -12.22 9.15 3.35
C ALA A 20 -11.50 7.81 3.10
N LEU A 21 -12.16 6.68 3.34
CA LEU A 21 -11.64 5.34 3.03
C LEU A 21 -11.51 5.11 1.52
N LYS A 22 -12.49 5.58 0.72
CA LYS A 22 -12.44 5.44 -0.75
C LYS A 22 -11.17 6.02 -1.36
N LYS A 23 -10.65 7.11 -0.79
CA LYS A 23 -9.39 7.72 -1.26
C LYS A 23 -8.21 6.75 -1.20
N GLN A 24 -8.27 5.71 -0.36
CA GLN A 24 -7.20 4.72 -0.23
C GLN A 24 -7.34 3.55 -1.24
N LEU A 25 -8.47 3.41 -1.91
CA LEU A 25 -8.76 2.28 -2.80
C LEU A 25 -7.74 2.08 -3.92
N PRO A 26 -7.22 3.13 -4.59
CA PRO A 26 -6.20 2.95 -5.64
C PRO A 26 -4.97 2.20 -5.14
N LEU A 27 -4.47 2.56 -3.95
CA LEU A 27 -3.31 1.91 -3.33
C LEU A 27 -3.60 0.44 -2.98
N TRP A 28 -4.77 0.15 -2.39
CA TRP A 28 -5.18 -1.22 -2.06
C TRP A 28 -5.38 -2.09 -3.31
N GLY A 29 -5.90 -1.51 -4.40
CA GLY A 29 -6.02 -2.16 -5.70
C GLY A 29 -4.66 -2.55 -6.26
N LEU A 30 -3.70 -1.63 -6.20
CA LEU A 30 -2.32 -1.89 -6.62
C LEU A 30 -1.66 -2.99 -5.78
N LEU A 31 -1.87 -2.97 -4.46
CA LEU A 31 -1.34 -3.98 -3.54
C LEU A 31 -1.87 -5.38 -3.89
N SER A 32 -3.16 -5.48 -4.21
CA SER A 32 -3.78 -6.73 -4.67
C SER A 32 -3.21 -7.18 -6.01
N LYS A 33 -3.01 -6.27 -6.96
CA LYS A 33 -2.43 -6.54 -8.28
C LYS A 33 -1.02 -7.12 -8.15
N PHE A 34 -0.14 -6.49 -7.38
CA PHE A 34 1.23 -6.96 -7.18
C PHE A 34 1.28 -8.25 -6.36
N GLY A 35 0.45 -8.36 -5.32
CA GLY A 35 0.37 -9.56 -4.49
C GLY A 35 0.00 -10.82 -5.27
N LYS A 36 -0.84 -10.72 -6.31
CA LYS A 36 -1.22 -11.84 -7.18
C LYS A 36 -0.11 -12.30 -8.12
N LYS A 37 0.85 -11.44 -8.44
CA LYS A 37 1.96 -11.77 -9.37
C LYS A 37 3.07 -12.57 -8.70
N ARG A 38 3.23 -12.45 -7.37
CA ARG A 38 4.36 -13.05 -6.65
C ARG A 38 3.98 -14.38 -5.99
N GLU A 39 4.89 -15.34 -6.06
CA GLU A 39 4.75 -16.60 -5.34
C GLU A 39 4.96 -16.42 -3.83
N SER A 40 4.45 -17.37 -3.05
CA SER A 40 4.66 -17.36 -1.60
C SER A 40 6.09 -17.78 -1.27
N ILE A 41 6.84 -16.87 -0.65
CA ILE A 41 8.15 -17.17 -0.03
C ILE A 41 8.00 -17.79 1.38
N SER A 42 6.77 -17.97 1.87
CA SER A 42 6.47 -18.43 3.22
C SER A 42 5.97 -19.86 3.22
N ILE A 43 6.42 -20.64 4.21
CA ILE A 43 5.93 -22.00 4.51
C ILE A 43 4.57 -22.02 5.22
N ILE A 44 4.12 -20.87 5.75
CA ILE A 44 2.83 -20.75 6.42
C ILE A 44 1.71 -20.87 5.37
N PRO A 45 0.64 -21.66 5.65
CA PRO A 45 -0.51 -21.79 4.76
C PRO A 45 -1.12 -20.45 4.36
N GLU A 46 -1.61 -20.37 3.12
CA GLU A 46 -2.12 -19.11 2.56
C GLU A 46 -3.26 -18.48 3.37
N CYS A 47 -4.15 -19.29 3.94
CA CYS A 47 -5.25 -18.78 4.77
C CYS A 47 -4.81 -18.12 6.09
N LEU A 48 -3.56 -18.32 6.50
CA LEU A 48 -3.01 -17.82 7.77
C LEU A 48 -1.91 -16.76 7.57
N ARG A 49 -1.55 -16.43 6.33
CA ARG A 49 -0.45 -15.50 6.03
C ARG A 49 -0.97 -14.13 5.61
N ALA A 50 -0.27 -13.08 6.06
CA ALA A 50 -0.45 -11.73 5.54
C ALA A 50 0.29 -11.56 4.21
N ASN A 51 -0.22 -10.68 3.34
CA ASN A 51 0.46 -10.35 2.09
C ASN A 51 1.67 -9.43 2.37
N TYR A 52 2.89 -9.95 2.27
CA TYR A 52 4.12 -9.17 2.56
C TYR A 52 4.42 -8.02 1.59
N MET A 53 3.70 -7.93 0.47
CA MET A 53 3.88 -6.85 -0.53
C MET A 53 3.72 -5.45 0.06
N TYR A 54 2.94 -5.30 1.14
CA TYR A 54 2.73 -3.98 1.75
C TYR A 54 4.05 -3.37 2.24
N MET A 55 5.03 -4.20 2.64
CA MET A 55 6.33 -3.70 3.10
C MET A 55 7.15 -3.11 1.96
N GLY A 56 7.24 -3.81 0.82
CA GLY A 56 7.97 -3.33 -0.35
C GLY A 56 7.32 -2.08 -0.93
N MET A 57 6.00 -2.12 -1.10
CA MET A 57 5.23 -0.98 -1.59
C MET A 57 5.35 0.23 -0.65
N GLY A 58 5.27 0.00 0.67
CA GLY A 58 5.40 1.06 1.66
C GLY A 58 6.78 1.72 1.64
N LYS A 59 7.85 0.94 1.58
CA LYS A 59 9.23 1.47 1.49
C LYS A 59 9.46 2.22 0.18
N ALA A 60 9.03 1.67 -0.95
CA ALA A 60 9.12 2.37 -2.23
C ALA A 60 8.31 3.68 -2.23
N ALA A 61 7.11 3.68 -1.64
CA ALA A 61 6.31 4.89 -1.49
C ALA A 61 7.02 5.94 -0.63
N MET A 62 7.66 5.53 0.47
CA MET A 62 8.48 6.42 1.30
C MET A 62 9.60 7.07 0.49
N ASP A 63 10.35 6.30 -0.28
CA ASP A 63 11.42 6.83 -1.14
C ASP A 63 10.87 7.81 -2.19
N LEU A 64 9.71 7.51 -2.80
CA LEU A 64 9.05 8.37 -3.80
C LEU A 64 8.58 9.72 -3.23
N VAL A 65 8.18 9.77 -1.95
CA VAL A 65 7.80 11.02 -1.27
C VAL A 65 8.98 11.74 -0.61
N GLY A 66 10.21 11.28 -0.82
CA GLY A 66 11.43 11.89 -0.28
C GLY A 66 11.76 11.50 1.17
N LEU A 67 11.12 10.46 1.71
CA LEU A 67 11.50 9.82 2.97
C LEU A 67 12.50 8.68 2.72
N SER A 68 13.02 8.07 3.78
CA SER A 68 14.00 6.97 3.68
C SER A 68 13.33 5.60 3.94
N GLY A 69 12.83 4.95 2.89
CA GLY A 69 12.27 3.60 2.94
C GLY A 69 13.35 2.51 2.82
N GLY A 70 14.28 2.69 1.89
CA GLY A 70 15.42 1.79 1.66
C GLY A 70 15.01 0.38 1.17
N PRO A 71 15.99 -0.53 0.99
CA PRO A 71 15.72 -1.85 0.43
C PRO A 71 15.06 -2.80 1.43
N LEU A 72 14.39 -3.81 0.92
CA LEU A 72 13.92 -4.95 1.69
C LEU A 72 15.06 -5.91 2.05
N ARG A 73 14.83 -6.69 3.11
CA ARG A 73 15.73 -7.77 3.50
C ARG A 73 15.24 -9.08 2.89
N LEU A 74 16.18 -9.87 2.36
CA LEU A 74 15.90 -11.22 1.87
C LEU A 74 15.19 -12.07 2.95
N PRO A 75 14.26 -12.96 2.56
CA PRO A 75 13.91 -13.36 1.19
C PRO A 75 12.88 -12.46 0.49
N MET A 76 12.51 -11.31 1.06
CA MET A 76 11.60 -10.36 0.41
C MET A 76 12.35 -9.59 -0.68
N GLU A 77 11.71 -9.46 -1.84
CA GLU A 77 12.23 -8.74 -3.00
C GLU A 77 11.65 -7.33 -3.09
N ASP A 78 12.46 -6.37 -3.50
CA ASP A 78 12.02 -5.00 -3.77
C ASP A 78 11.03 -4.94 -4.95
N LEU A 79 10.40 -3.77 -5.15
CA LEU A 79 9.60 -3.53 -6.36
C LEU A 79 10.51 -3.42 -7.58
N THR A 80 10.04 -3.94 -8.71
CA THR A 80 10.70 -3.67 -10.00
C THR A 80 10.54 -2.20 -10.39
N ASP A 81 11.32 -1.72 -11.35
CA ASP A 81 11.23 -0.33 -11.78
C ASP A 81 9.88 -0.02 -12.44
N GLU A 82 9.27 -0.99 -13.10
CA GLU A 82 7.90 -0.89 -13.62
C GLU A 82 6.87 -0.80 -12.49
N GLU A 83 7.00 -1.64 -11.45
CA GLU A 83 6.11 -1.59 -10.28
C GLU A 83 6.24 -0.26 -9.51
N LYS A 84 7.45 0.30 -9.43
CA LYS A 84 7.68 1.63 -8.83
C LYS A 84 7.02 2.73 -9.67
N GLN A 85 7.07 2.64 -10.99
CA GLN A 85 6.42 3.61 -11.88
C GLN A 85 4.89 3.56 -11.73
N GLU A 86 4.29 2.37 -11.70
CA GLU A 86 2.86 2.22 -11.42
C GLU A 86 2.48 2.77 -10.03
N LEU A 87 3.31 2.53 -9.01
CA LEU A 87 3.10 3.10 -7.67
C LEU A 87 3.14 4.63 -7.69
N LYS A 88 4.10 5.22 -8.41
CA LYS A 88 4.21 6.66 -8.57
C LYS A 88 2.94 7.26 -9.19
N GLU A 89 2.40 6.64 -10.23
CA GLU A 89 1.15 7.08 -10.88
C GLU A 89 -0.03 7.05 -9.91
N VAL A 90 -0.17 5.97 -9.13
CA VAL A 90 -1.23 5.85 -8.11
C VAL A 90 -1.06 6.89 -7.00
N LEU A 91 0.16 7.17 -6.53
CA LEU A 91 0.41 8.19 -5.52
C LEU A 91 0.06 9.61 -6.04
N ALA A 92 0.30 9.88 -7.32
CA ALA A 92 -0.09 11.13 -7.97
C ALA A 92 -1.63 11.23 -8.11
N GLU A 93 -2.31 10.14 -8.50
CA GLU A 93 -3.79 10.08 -8.53
C GLU A 93 -4.40 10.37 -7.15
N MET A 94 -3.75 9.89 -6.09
CA MET A 94 -4.15 10.13 -4.71
C MET A 94 -3.78 11.53 -4.18
N GLY A 95 -3.04 12.33 -4.96
CA GLY A 95 -2.59 13.67 -4.57
C GLY A 95 -1.54 13.68 -3.44
N ILE A 96 -0.74 12.62 -3.33
CA ILE A 96 0.33 12.51 -2.33
C ILE A 96 1.64 13.13 -2.86
N ILE A 97 1.90 12.97 -4.16
CA ILE A 97 3.03 13.56 -4.88
C ILE A 97 2.57 14.45 -6.03
#